data_AF-A0A1I4IQI8-F1
#
_entry.id   AF-A0A1I4IQI8-F1
#
_cell.length_a   1.000
_cell.length_b   1.000
_cell.length_c   1.000
_cell.angle_alpha   90.00
_cell.angle_beta   90.00
_cell.angle_gamma   90.00
#
_symmetry.space_group_name_H-M   'P 1'
#
loop_
_entity.id
_entity.type
_entity.pdbx_description
1 polymer ?
#
loop_
_entity_poly.entity_id
_entity_poly.type
_entity_poly.pdbx_seq_one_letter_code
_entity_poly.pdbx_strand_id
1 'polypeptide(L)'
;MKYESFSQKNIDAIIFKNSLKHQYKNFTIVKKKEVNMKLKIKTMLENALSGILVILGTVMVLALSLQLLDIVRMFISIKDHLDFIVVVQKVLSFFVFFELVMMIIEYIKDNSITVRYLIYICITAILRQIMTIHNDAIDIIILSGAIFILVAGLAILEVVYKKREENVMIEKKHEKEK
;
A
#
# COMPACT_ATOMS: atom_id res chain seq x y z
N MET A 1 -36.73 -59.74 12.04
CA MET A 1 -35.84 -59.35 13.15
C MET A 1 -34.41 -59.21 12.59
N LYS A 2 -34.06 -58.25 11.73
CA LYS A 2 -33.94 -56.80 11.93
C LYS A 2 -33.20 -56.38 13.22
N TYR A 3 -32.16 -57.12 13.60
CA TYR A 3 -31.26 -56.72 14.68
C TYR A 3 -29.76 -56.77 14.33
N GLU A 4 -29.33 -57.43 13.25
CA GLU A 4 -27.88 -57.53 12.93
C GLU A 4 -27.33 -56.48 11.95
N SER A 5 -28.16 -55.74 11.22
CA SER A 5 -27.68 -54.77 10.21
C SER A 5 -27.34 -53.37 10.76
N PHE A 6 -27.47 -53.14 12.08
CA PHE A 6 -27.27 -51.83 12.71
C PHE A 6 -25.98 -51.71 13.53
N SER A 7 -25.28 -52.82 13.82
CA SER A 7 -24.07 -52.83 14.64
C SER A 7 -22.79 -52.55 13.83
N GLN A 8 -22.62 -53.20 12.66
CA GLN A 8 -21.44 -53.02 11.81
C GLN A 8 -21.28 -51.58 11.29
N LYS A 9 -22.39 -50.93 10.93
CA LYS A 9 -22.44 -49.56 10.39
C LYS A 9 -21.91 -48.51 11.37
N ASN A 10 -22.02 -48.75 12.68
CA ASN A 10 -21.51 -47.87 13.72
C ASN A 10 -19.99 -48.07 13.94
N ILE A 11 -19.50 -49.31 13.84
CA ILE A 11 -18.06 -49.60 14.02
C ILE A 11 -17.26 -49.04 12.85
N ASP A 12 -17.75 -49.20 11.61
CA ASP A 12 -17.12 -48.63 10.41
C ASP A 12 -17.13 -47.09 10.44
N ALA A 13 -18.21 -46.48 10.93
CA ALA A 13 -18.31 -45.03 11.10
C ALA A 13 -17.35 -44.51 12.19
N ILE A 14 -17.12 -45.27 13.27
CA ILE A 14 -16.18 -44.91 14.34
C ILE A 14 -14.73 -45.02 13.85
N ILE A 15 -14.38 -46.08 13.11
CA ILE A 15 -13.02 -46.26 12.55
C ILE A 15 -12.74 -45.19 11.47
N PHE A 16 -13.71 -44.88 10.62
CA PHE A 16 -13.60 -43.82 9.62
C PHE A 16 -13.46 -42.43 10.26
N LYS A 17 -14.27 -42.12 11.28
CA LYS A 17 -14.22 -40.83 12.02
C LYS A 17 -12.91 -40.67 12.79
N ASN A 18 -12.33 -41.75 13.32
CA ASN A 18 -11.04 -41.71 14.02
C ASN A 18 -9.86 -41.56 13.04
N SER A 19 -9.94 -42.17 11.84
CA SER A 19 -8.97 -42.01 10.75
C SER A 19 -8.93 -40.58 10.19
N LEU A 20 -10.09 -39.95 9.99
CA LEU A 20 -10.17 -38.54 9.55
C LEU A 20 -9.60 -37.56 10.59
N LYS A 21 -9.77 -37.83 11.90
CA LYS A 21 -9.25 -36.98 12.97
C LYS A 21 -7.71 -36.91 12.95
N HIS A 22 -7.05 -38.01 12.60
CA HIS A 22 -5.60 -38.07 12.46
C HIS A 22 -5.11 -37.32 11.20
N GLN A 23 -5.86 -37.37 10.11
CA GLN A 23 -5.49 -36.70 8.86
C GLN A 23 -5.66 -35.15 8.94
N TYR A 24 -6.73 -34.66 9.59
CA TYR A 24 -6.96 -33.22 9.82
C TYR A 24 -5.94 -32.60 10.80
N LYS A 25 -5.50 -33.37 11.81
CA LYS A 25 -4.47 -32.92 12.76
C LYS A 25 -3.13 -32.69 12.05
N ASN A 26 -2.75 -33.55 11.12
CA ASN A 26 -1.51 -33.38 10.35
C ASN A 26 -1.61 -32.24 9.32
N PHE A 27 -2.77 -32.03 8.67
CA PHE A 27 -2.99 -30.91 7.73
C PHE A 27 -2.96 -29.52 8.40
N THR A 28 -3.52 -29.41 9.61
CA THR A 28 -3.47 -28.15 10.41
C THR A 28 -2.07 -27.83 10.92
N ILE A 29 -1.25 -28.83 11.23
CA ILE A 29 0.15 -28.62 11.66
C ILE A 29 1.04 -28.17 10.48
N VAL A 30 0.84 -28.71 9.28
CA VAL A 30 1.58 -28.29 8.07
C VAL A 30 1.17 -26.88 7.62
N LYS A 31 -0.13 -26.56 7.57
CA LYS A 31 -0.60 -25.19 7.27
C LYS A 31 -0.17 -24.18 8.34
N LYS A 32 -0.19 -24.53 9.64
CA LYS A 32 0.28 -23.66 10.72
C LYS A 32 1.79 -23.40 10.66
N LYS A 33 2.59 -24.36 10.19
CA LYS A 33 4.04 -24.20 9.99
C LYS A 33 4.36 -23.32 8.79
N GLU A 34 3.64 -23.46 7.68
CA GLU A 34 3.76 -22.55 6.53
C GLU A 34 3.21 -21.15 6.82
N VAL A 35 2.08 -21.03 7.51
CA VAL A 35 1.51 -19.74 7.91
C VAL A 35 2.40 -19.06 8.94
N ASN A 36 2.97 -19.75 9.94
CA ASN A 36 3.94 -19.14 10.86
C ASN A 36 5.28 -18.81 10.18
N MET A 37 5.73 -19.58 9.19
CA MET A 37 6.95 -19.24 8.45
C MET A 37 6.71 -18.05 7.51
N LYS A 38 5.60 -18.04 6.76
CA LYS A 38 5.16 -16.88 5.96
C LYS A 38 4.89 -15.66 6.82
N LEU A 39 4.31 -15.83 8.02
CA LEU A 39 4.06 -14.76 8.98
C LEU A 39 5.35 -14.23 9.60
N LYS A 40 6.30 -15.11 9.96
CA LYS A 40 7.62 -14.69 10.48
C LYS A 40 8.43 -13.97 9.41
N ILE A 41 8.43 -14.45 8.16
CA ILE A 41 9.07 -13.77 7.02
C ILE A 41 8.39 -12.42 6.75
N LYS A 42 7.05 -12.38 6.73
CA LYS A 42 6.27 -11.13 6.59
C LYS A 42 6.63 -10.12 7.67
N THR A 43 6.64 -10.52 8.95
CA THR A 43 6.98 -9.63 10.07
C THR A 43 8.44 -9.18 10.04
N MET A 44 9.38 -10.04 9.66
CA MET A 44 10.79 -9.63 9.51
C MET A 44 10.97 -8.65 8.34
N LEU A 45 10.28 -8.88 7.23
CA LEU A 45 10.29 -7.98 6.07
C LEU A 45 9.65 -6.63 6.40
N GLU A 46 8.53 -6.62 7.13
CA GLU A 46 7.86 -5.39 7.58
C GLU A 46 8.74 -4.57 8.53
N ASN A 47 9.42 -5.20 9.50
CA ASN A 47 10.34 -4.50 10.39
C ASN A 47 11.57 -3.95 9.64
N ALA A 48 12.13 -4.73 8.71
CA ALA A 48 13.27 -4.28 7.90
C ALA A 48 12.87 -3.10 7.00
N LEU A 49 11.70 -3.18 6.34
CA LEU A 49 11.17 -2.14 5.49
C LEU A 49 10.89 -0.85 6.28
N SER A 50 10.24 -0.97 7.44
CA SER A 50 9.98 0.16 8.34
C SER A 50 11.28 0.80 8.83
N GLY A 51 12.28 0.00 9.21
CA GLY A 51 13.60 0.51 9.61
C GLY A 51 14.29 1.32 8.51
N ILE A 52 14.29 0.82 7.27
CA ILE A 52 14.83 1.55 6.11
C ILE A 52 14.06 2.84 5.87
N LEU A 53 12.72 2.81 6.00
CA LEU A 53 11.89 4.00 5.79
C LEU A 53 12.13 5.09 6.83
N VAL A 54 12.34 4.72 8.09
CA VAL A 54 12.67 5.68 9.17
C VAL A 54 14.03 6.34 8.90
N ILE A 55 15.03 5.56 8.49
CA ILE A 55 16.36 6.09 8.14
C ILE A 55 16.23 7.04 6.95
N LEU A 56 15.52 6.62 5.90
CA LEU A 56 15.28 7.43 4.71
C LEU A 56 14.55 8.74 5.07
N GLY A 57 13.43 8.67 5.80
CA GLY A 57 12.68 9.84 6.22
C GLY A 57 13.52 10.82 7.05
N THR A 58 14.37 10.29 7.94
CA THR A 58 15.30 11.11 8.74
C THR A 58 16.29 11.87 7.87
N VAL A 59 16.94 11.17 6.93
CA VAL A 59 17.89 11.79 5.99
C VAL A 59 17.20 12.86 5.14
N MET A 60 15.98 12.59 4.68
CA MET A 60 15.21 13.51 3.84
C MET A 60 14.83 14.79 4.60
N VAL A 61 14.38 14.67 5.86
CA VAL A 61 14.06 15.84 6.70
C VAL A 61 15.30 16.71 6.95
N LEU A 62 16.47 16.10 7.18
CA LEU A 62 17.72 16.84 7.31
C LEU A 62 18.10 17.55 6.00
N ALA A 63 18.03 16.85 4.86
CA ALA A 63 18.31 17.42 3.55
C ALA A 63 17.38 18.60 3.21
N LEU A 64 16.08 18.45 3.48
CA LEU A 64 15.07 19.50 3.33
C LEU A 64 15.39 20.74 4.16
N SER A 65 15.81 20.53 5.41
CA SER A 65 16.14 21.64 6.32
C SER A 65 17.33 22.44 5.82
N LEU A 66 18.37 21.77 5.30
CA LEU A 66 19.53 22.42 4.70
C LEU A 66 19.15 23.18 3.42
N GLN A 67 18.39 22.53 2.53
CA GLN A 67 17.94 23.13 1.27
C GLN A 67 17.05 24.35 1.50
N LEU A 68 16.20 24.33 2.54
CA LEU A 68 15.38 25.47 2.93
C LEU A 68 16.23 26.68 3.32
N LEU A 69 17.29 26.47 4.11
CA LEU A 69 18.22 27.55 4.49
C LEU A 69 18.94 28.12 3.26
N ASP A 70 19.36 27.28 2.33
CA ASP A 70 20.00 27.72 1.08
C ASP A 70 19.04 28.57 0.22
N ILE A 71 17.78 28.13 0.08
CA ILE A 71 16.74 28.88 -0.63
C ILE A 71 16.55 30.26 0.00
N VAL A 72 16.43 30.34 1.33
CA VAL A 72 16.27 31.61 2.06
C VAL A 72 17.47 32.53 1.84
N ARG A 73 18.69 32.00 1.89
CA ARG A 73 19.92 32.78 1.64
C ARG A 73 19.99 33.33 0.21
N MET A 74 19.65 32.49 -0.78
CA MET A 74 19.59 32.93 -2.17
C MET A 74 18.50 33.97 -2.37
N PHE A 75 17.34 33.81 -1.72
CA PHE A 75 16.22 34.76 -1.81
C PHE A 75 16.59 36.16 -1.32
N ILE A 76 17.39 36.27 -0.26
CA ILE A 76 17.86 37.56 0.28
C ILE A 76 18.91 38.22 -0.64
N SER A 77 19.65 37.43 -1.43
CA SER A 77 20.73 37.92 -2.31
C SER A 77 20.33 38.05 -3.79
N ILE A 78 19.03 38.00 -4.13
CA ILE A 78 18.57 38.07 -5.53
C ILE A 78 19.00 39.41 -6.16
N LYS A 79 19.80 39.34 -7.22
CA LYS A 79 20.21 40.52 -8.00
C LYS A 79 19.73 40.47 -9.45
N ASP A 80 19.68 39.28 -10.05
CA ASP A 80 19.32 39.10 -11.47
C ASP A 80 18.19 38.08 -11.70
N HIS A 81 17.59 38.10 -12.91
CA HIS A 81 16.54 37.16 -13.32
C HIS A 81 17.00 35.69 -13.37
N LEU A 82 18.29 35.45 -13.61
CA LEU A 82 18.87 34.10 -13.60
C LEU A 82 18.85 33.48 -12.20
N ASP A 83 19.08 34.29 -11.16
CA ASP A 83 19.02 33.83 -9.77
C ASP A 83 17.60 33.41 -9.38
N PHE A 84 16.59 34.11 -9.90
CA PHE A 84 15.18 33.76 -9.66
C PHE A 84 14.82 32.38 -10.22
N ILE A 85 15.25 32.05 -11.43
CA ILE A 85 15.02 30.73 -12.03
C ILE A 85 15.66 29.62 -11.19
N VAL A 86 16.87 29.85 -10.70
CA VAL A 86 17.59 28.90 -9.83
C VAL A 86 16.85 28.72 -8.49
N VAL A 87 16.35 29.80 -7.89
CA VAL A 87 15.54 29.73 -6.66
C VAL A 87 14.27 28.91 -6.90
N VAL A 88 13.56 29.15 -8.01
CA VAL A 88 12.37 28.38 -8.37
C VAL A 88 12.71 26.90 -8.53
N GLN A 89 13.76 26.55 -9.26
CA GLN A 89 14.21 25.15 -9.38
C GLN A 89 14.51 24.49 -8.02
N LYS A 90 15.15 25.23 -7.11
CA LYS A 90 15.44 24.74 -5.75
C LYS A 90 14.18 24.55 -4.91
N VAL A 91 13.18 25.42 -5.07
CA VAL A 91 11.86 25.29 -4.44
C VAL A 91 11.08 24.10 -4.99
N LEU A 92 11.06 23.88 -6.31
CA LEU A 92 10.44 22.68 -6.90
C LEU A 92 11.10 21.40 -6.37
N SER A 93 12.43 21.37 -6.28
CA SER A 93 13.14 20.24 -5.69
C SER A 93 12.79 20.03 -4.21
N PHE A 94 12.65 21.11 -3.42
CA PHE A 94 12.19 21.04 -2.03
C PHE A 94 10.80 20.42 -1.93
N PHE A 95 9.87 20.78 -2.81
CA PHE A 95 8.51 20.23 -2.81
C PHE A 95 8.50 18.72 -3.07
N VAL A 96 9.34 18.21 -3.99
CA VAL A 96 9.48 16.76 -4.25
C VAL A 96 9.97 16.01 -3.01
N PHE A 97 10.95 16.57 -2.30
CA PHE A 97 11.46 15.97 -1.07
C PHE A 97 10.40 16.00 0.05
N PHE A 98 9.64 17.09 0.18
CA PHE A 98 8.55 17.22 1.14
C PHE A 98 7.44 16.19 0.88
N GLU A 99 7.05 16.03 -0.38
CA GLU A 99 6.05 15.06 -0.82
C GLU A 99 6.47 13.61 -0.47
N LEU A 100 7.76 13.28 -0.65
CA LEU A 100 8.31 11.99 -0.24
C LEU A 100 8.27 11.79 1.29
N VAL A 101 8.58 12.82 2.09
CA VAL A 101 8.48 12.73 3.56
C VAL A 101 7.03 12.53 4.01
N MET A 102 6.08 13.25 3.41
CA MET A 102 4.65 13.11 3.71
C MET A 102 4.18 11.67 3.49
N MET A 103 4.61 11.05 2.38
CA MET A 103 4.32 9.65 2.09
C MET A 103 4.92 8.67 3.13
N ILE A 104 6.15 8.93 3.59
CA ILE A 104 6.81 8.09 4.60
C ILE A 104 6.06 8.17 5.93
N ILE A 105 5.59 9.35 6.33
CA ILE A 105 4.81 9.55 7.56
C ILE A 105 3.49 8.78 7.49
N GLU A 106 2.77 8.87 6.37
CA GLU A 106 1.51 8.15 6.17
C GLU A 106 1.72 6.62 6.19
N TYR A 107 2.82 6.15 5.58
CA TYR A 107 3.20 4.74 5.62
C TYR A 107 3.42 4.22 7.05
N ILE A 108 4.13 4.98 7.89
CA ILE A 108 4.41 4.59 9.28
C ILE A 108 3.11 4.51 10.09
N LYS A 109 2.10 5.32 9.75
CA LYS A 109 0.84 5.41 10.48
C LYS A 109 -0.11 4.22 10.24
N ASP A 110 -0.24 3.76 9.00
CA ASP A 110 -1.25 2.77 8.62
C ASP A 110 -0.72 1.33 8.43
N ASN A 111 0.61 1.10 8.51
CA ASN A 111 1.31 -0.21 8.45
C ASN A 111 0.86 -1.17 7.31
N SER A 112 0.11 -0.68 6.34
CA SER A 112 -0.41 -1.46 5.23
C SER A 112 -0.42 -0.60 3.97
N ILE A 113 0.40 -0.99 2.99
CA ILE A 113 0.42 -0.37 1.66
C ILE A 113 -0.92 -0.72 0.99
N THR A 114 -1.93 0.11 1.21
CA THR A 114 -3.18 0.02 0.47
C THR A 114 -2.91 0.40 -0.98
N VAL A 115 -3.53 -0.29 -1.93
CA VAL A 115 -3.38 -0.05 -3.38
C VAL A 115 -3.63 1.42 -3.75
N ARG A 116 -4.48 2.13 -2.99
CA ARG A 116 -4.76 3.56 -3.15
C ARG A 116 -3.50 4.43 -3.00
N TYR A 117 -2.61 4.12 -2.04
CA TYR A 117 -1.36 4.85 -1.85
C TYR A 117 -0.43 4.69 -3.03
N LEU A 118 -0.30 3.47 -3.58
CA LEU A 118 0.51 3.22 -4.77
C LEU A 118 0.06 4.10 -5.96
N ILE A 119 -1.26 4.27 -6.14
CA ILE A 119 -1.81 5.13 -7.19
C ILE A 119 -1.44 6.59 -6.95
N TYR A 120 -1.53 7.10 -5.72
CA TYR A 120 -1.10 8.46 -5.40
C TYR A 120 0.40 8.68 -5.70
N ILE A 121 1.26 7.71 -5.36
CA ILE A 121 2.70 7.76 -5.66
C ILE A 121 2.96 7.88 -7.16
N CYS A 122 2.22 7.12 -7.97
CA CYS A 122 2.35 7.19 -9.42
C CYS A 122 1.82 8.53 -9.98
N ILE A 123 0.71 9.04 -9.45
CA ILE A 123 0.18 10.37 -9.84
C ILE A 123 1.22 11.46 -9.54
N THR A 124 1.74 11.50 -8.31
CA THR A 124 2.83 12.36 -7.87
C THR A 124 4.05 12.29 -8.79
N ALA A 125 4.50 11.09 -9.14
CA ALA A 125 5.67 10.90 -10.00
C ALA A 125 5.45 11.47 -11.42
N ILE A 126 4.26 11.28 -11.98
CA ILE A 126 3.92 11.82 -13.31
C ILE A 126 3.77 13.35 -13.25
N LEU A 127 3.11 13.88 -12.22
CA LEU A 127 2.99 15.33 -12.01
C LEU A 127 4.37 16.00 -11.91
N ARG A 128 5.31 15.39 -11.17
CA ARG A 128 6.70 15.85 -11.10
C ARG A 128 7.39 15.81 -12.47
N GLN A 129 7.20 14.73 -13.23
CA GLN A 129 7.78 14.60 -14.55
C GLN A 129 7.28 15.74 -15.47
N ILE A 130 5.99 16.06 -15.42
CA ILE A 130 5.39 17.18 -16.18
C ILE A 130 6.03 18.51 -15.79
N MET A 131 6.20 18.78 -14.48
CA MET A 131 6.81 20.04 -14.02
C MET A 131 8.28 20.21 -14.45
N THR A 132 9.00 19.11 -14.66
CA THR A 132 10.42 19.14 -15.08
C THR A 132 10.59 19.32 -16.59
N ILE A 133 9.59 18.95 -17.39
CA ILE A 133 9.67 19.05 -18.85
C ILE A 133 9.42 20.50 -19.26
N HIS A 134 10.42 21.13 -19.86
CA HIS A 134 10.37 22.54 -20.22
C HIS A 134 10.28 22.84 -21.71
N ASN A 135 10.08 21.85 -22.59
CA ASN A 135 9.94 22.16 -24.03
C ASN A 135 9.24 21.12 -24.92
N ASP A 136 8.94 19.91 -24.42
CA ASP A 136 8.39 18.83 -25.24
C ASP A 136 6.87 18.70 -25.06
N ALA A 137 6.13 19.35 -25.96
CA ALA A 137 4.67 19.34 -25.95
C ALA A 137 4.07 17.93 -26.05
N ILE A 138 4.72 17.02 -26.78
CA ILE A 138 4.27 15.63 -26.96
C ILE A 138 4.34 14.86 -25.63
N ASP A 139 5.45 15.01 -24.90
CA ASP A 139 5.62 14.32 -23.61
C ASP A 139 4.58 14.79 -22.61
N ILE A 140 4.29 16.10 -22.57
CA ILE A 140 3.26 16.67 -21.71
C ILE A 140 1.88 16.07 -22.02
N ILE A 141 1.54 15.89 -23.31
CA ILE A 141 0.26 15.28 -23.73
C ILE A 141 0.19 13.81 -23.30
N ILE A 142 1.27 13.04 -23.50
CA ILE A 142 1.33 11.62 -23.10
C ILE A 142 1.21 11.48 -21.58
N LEU A 143 1.97 12.27 -20.82
CA LEU A 143 1.96 12.27 -19.36
C LEU A 143 0.60 12.71 -18.80
N SER A 144 -0.03 13.72 -19.40
CA SER A 144 -1.39 14.14 -19.05
C SER A 144 -2.42 13.03 -19.30
N GLY A 145 -2.31 12.33 -20.44
CA GLY A 145 -3.13 11.14 -20.73
C GLY A 145 -2.91 10.01 -19.70
N ALA A 146 -1.67 9.81 -19.25
CA ALA A 146 -1.36 8.83 -18.21
C ALA A 146 -2.03 9.20 -16.86
N ILE A 147 -1.98 10.46 -16.44
CA ILE A 147 -2.69 10.93 -15.23
C ILE A 147 -4.19 10.67 -15.36
N PHE A 148 -4.79 10.98 -16.50
CA PHE A 148 -6.21 10.75 -16.73
C PHE A 148 -6.60 9.28 -16.52
N ILE A 149 -5.80 8.35 -17.04
CA ILE A 149 -5.99 6.90 -16.84
C ILE A 149 -5.84 6.51 -15.37
N LEU A 150 -4.86 7.05 -14.65
CA LEU A 150 -4.68 6.76 -13.23
C LEU A 150 -5.86 7.24 -12.38
N VAL A 151 -6.35 8.45 -12.64
CA VAL A 151 -7.51 9.02 -11.93
C VAL A 151 -8.77 8.21 -12.24
N ALA A 152 -8.97 7.78 -13.48
CA ALA A 152 -10.05 6.88 -13.84
C ALA A 152 -9.95 5.53 -13.11
N GLY A 153 -8.75 4.95 -13.02
CA GLY A 153 -8.49 3.74 -12.23
C GLY A 153 -8.85 3.92 -10.75
N LEU A 154 -8.52 5.07 -10.16
CA LEU A 154 -8.87 5.41 -8.79
C LEU A 154 -10.39 5.53 -8.60
N ALA A 155 -11.10 6.14 -9.54
CA ALA A 155 -12.56 6.26 -9.50
C ALA A 155 -13.24 4.88 -9.56
N ILE A 156 -12.78 3.99 -10.44
CA ILE A 156 -13.30 2.61 -10.52
C ILE A 156 -13.02 1.87 -9.22
N LEU A 157 -11.79 1.99 -8.69
CA LEU A 157 -11.40 1.36 -7.44
C LEU A 157 -12.29 1.80 -6.28
N GLU A 158 -12.60 3.09 -6.18
CA GLU A 158 -13.48 3.66 -5.17
C GLU A 158 -14.92 3.14 -5.27
N VAL A 159 -15.46 3.04 -6.49
CA VAL A 159 -16.79 2.44 -6.72
C VAL A 159 -16.82 0.98 -6.29
N VAL A 160 -15.78 0.20 -6.62
CA VAL A 160 -15.68 -1.22 -6.25
C VAL A 160 -15.57 -1.39 -4.72
N TYR A 161 -14.75 -0.58 -4.05
CA TYR A 161 -14.63 -0.61 -2.59
C TYR A 161 -15.96 -0.27 -1.91
N LYS A 162 -16.63 0.81 -2.35
CA LYS A 162 -17.93 1.22 -1.81
C LYS A 162 -18.99 0.13 -1.96
N LYS A 163 -19.06 -0.52 -3.13
CA LYS A 163 -19.98 -1.64 -3.39
C LYS A 163 -19.71 -2.84 -2.48
N ARG A 164 -18.44 -3.09 -2.13
CA ARG A 164 -18.06 -4.18 -1.23
C ARG A 164 -18.56 -3.93 0.20
N GLU A 165 -18.47 -2.70 0.69
CA GLU A 165 -18.95 -2.34 2.03
C GLU A 165 -20.48 -2.48 2.14
N GLU A 166 -21.21 -2.10 1.08
CA GLU A 166 -22.66 -2.20 1.02
C GLU A 166 -23.15 -3.67 1.07
N ASN A 167 -22.50 -4.57 0.33
CA ASN A 167 -22.81 -6.00 0.35
C ASN A 167 -22.60 -6.65 1.73
N VAL A 168 -21.56 -6.24 2.46
CA VAL A 168 -21.28 -6.75 3.81
C VAL A 168 -22.33 -6.27 4.83
N MET A 169 -22.88 -5.06 4.66
CA MET A 169 -23.95 -4.56 5.53
C MET A 169 -25.29 -5.28 5.29
N ILE A 170 -25.58 -5.68 4.05
CA ILE A 170 -26.79 -6.44 3.69
C ILE A 170 -26.75 -7.86 4.27
N GLU A 171 -25.61 -8.54 4.20
CA GLU A 171 -25.43 -9.89 4.75
C GLU A 171 -25.61 -9.92 6.28
N LYS A 172 -25.07 -8.92 6.99
CA LYS A 172 -25.25 -8.75 8.44
C LYS A 172 -26.69 -8.40 8.85
N LYS A 173 -27.48 -7.78 7.98
CA LYS A 173 -28.91 -7.54 8.23
C LYS A 173 -29.70 -8.84 8.11
N HIS A 174 -29.42 -9.66 7.09
CA HIS A 174 -30.10 -10.94 6.91
C HIS A 174 -29.77 -11.99 7.97
N GLU A 175 -28.60 -11.91 8.62
CA GLU A 175 -28.24 -12.79 9.72
C GLU A 175 -28.92 -12.40 11.06
N LYS A 176 -29.41 -11.17 11.19
CA LYS A 176 -30.11 -10.70 12.40
C LYS A 176 -31.64 -10.86 12.34
N GLU A 177 -32.19 -11.14 11.17
CA GLU A 177 -33.62 -11.39 10.96
C GLU A 177 -33.98 -12.89 10.88
N LYS A 178 -33.00 -13.79 11.06
CA LYS A 178 -33.20 -15.24 11.24
C LYS A 178 -33.00 -15.64 12.69
#